data_AF-A0A8T4S3R8-F1
#
_entry.id   AF-A0A8T4S3R8-F1
#
_cell.length_a   1.000
_cell.length_b   1.000
_cell.length_c   1.000
_cell.angle_alpha   90.00
_cell.angle_beta   90.00
_cell.angle_gamma   90.00
#
_symmetry.space_group_name_H-M   'P 1'
#
loop_
_entity.id
_entity.type
_entity.pdbx_description
1 polymer ?
#
loop_
_entity_poly.entity_id
_entity_poly.type
_entity_poly.pdbx_seq_one_letter_code
_entity_poly.pdbx_strand_id
1 'polypeptide(L)'
;MFLLWIMPVLDLIATVFMLLLHYGILQWKAVFPFAMYLVLKGVAFRDIASIMDMVIGLYILGMIAFGFHTFIVYIAAAYLIQKALFGFF
;
A
#
# COMPACT_ATOMS: atom_id res chain seq x y z
N MET A 1 -8.56 -18.80 -8.72
CA MET A 1 -9.32 -18.47 -7.50
C MET A 1 -8.41 -18.06 -6.33
N PHE A 2 -7.42 -18.85 -5.90
CA PHE A 2 -6.59 -18.51 -4.73
C PHE A 2 -5.79 -17.18 -4.84
N LEU A 3 -5.26 -16.88 -6.03
CA LEU A 3 -4.47 -15.66 -6.31
C LEU A 3 -5.29 -14.36 -6.21
N LEU A 4 -6.62 -14.43 -6.38
CA LEU A 4 -7.50 -13.26 -6.26
C LEU A 4 -7.75 -12.88 -4.80
N TRP A 5 -7.65 -13.84 -3.87
CA TRP A 5 -7.89 -13.61 -2.44
C TRP A 5 -6.66 -13.11 -1.69
N ILE A 6 -5.46 -13.42 -2.19
CA ILE A 6 -4.22 -13.01 -1.52
C ILE A 6 -3.89 -11.53 -1.72
N MET A 7 -4.29 -10.94 -2.86
CA MET A 7 -3.99 -9.54 -3.15
C MET A 7 -4.71 -8.55 -2.21
N PRO A 8 -6.02 -8.68 -1.95
CA PRO A 8 -6.72 -7.82 -1.00
C PRO A 8 -6.14 -7.92 0.42
N VAL A 9 -5.70 -9.11 0.82
CA VAL A 9 -5.04 -9.34 2.10
C VAL A 9 -3.69 -8.61 2.16
N LEU A 10 -2.88 -8.69 1.10
CA LEU A 10 -1.61 -7.97 1.01
C LEU A 10 -1.80 -6.44 1.00
N ASP A 11 -2.85 -5.94 0.35
CA ASP A 11 -3.20 -4.51 0.35
C ASP A 11 -3.58 -4.03 1.77
N LEU A 12 -4.33 -4.83 2.52
CA LEU A 12 -4.65 -4.55 3.93
C LEU A 12 -3.40 -4.53 4.81
N ILE A 13 -2.52 -5.53 4.66
CA ILE A 13 -1.27 -5.58 5.41
C ILE A 13 -0.40 -4.37 5.05
N ALA A 14 -0.29 -4.02 3.77
CA ALA A 14 0.44 -2.83 3.32
C ALA A 14 -0.13 -1.55 3.95
N THR A 15 -1.45 -1.45 4.08
CA THR A 15 -2.12 -0.31 4.72
C THR A 15 -1.75 -0.20 6.20
N VAL A 16 -1.83 -1.31 6.93
CA VAL A 16 -1.48 -1.34 8.36
C VAL A 16 0.00 -0.98 8.54
N PHE A 17 0.88 -1.55 7.73
CA PHE A 17 2.32 -1.31 7.82
C PHE A 17 2.69 0.13 7.48
N MET A 18 2.04 0.73 6.48
CA MET A 18 2.16 2.15 6.16
C MET A 18 1.75 3.04 7.34
N LEU A 19 0.62 2.74 8.00
CA LEU A 19 0.17 3.50 9.17
C LEU A 19 1.13 3.32 10.36
N LEU A 20 1.63 2.10 10.61
CA LEU A 20 2.60 1.86 11.67
C LEU A 20 3.94 2.56 11.42
N LEU A 21 4.37 2.67 10.15
CA LEU A 21 5.51 3.51 9.75
C LEU A 21 5.21 5.00 10.00
N HIS A 22 3.99 5.45 9.72
CA HIS A 22 3.58 6.84 9.98
C HIS A 22 3.67 7.22 11.46
N TYR A 23 3.26 6.33 12.36
CA TYR A 23 3.37 6.53 13.80
C TYR A 23 4.78 6.26 14.37
N GLY A 24 5.75 5.90 13.54
CA GLY A 24 7.12 5.58 13.97
C GLY A 24 7.25 4.28 14.78
N ILE A 25 6.23 3.42 14.77
CA ILE A 25 6.21 2.14 15.48
C ILE A 25 7.01 1.08 14.70
N LEU A 26 6.91 1.09 13.37
CA LEU A 26 7.60 0.14 12.49
C LEU A 26 8.80 0.78 11.79
N GLN A 27 9.87 0.01 11.60
CA GLN A 27 11.01 0.43 10.79
C GLN A 27 10.76 0.18 9.29
N TRP A 28 11.43 0.98 8.45
CA TRP A 28 11.33 0.91 6.99
C TRP A 28 11.59 -0.50 6.41
N LYS A 29 12.44 -1.31 7.05
CA LYS A 29 12.79 -2.67 6.60
C LYS A 29 11.58 -3.59 6.45
N ALA A 30 10.61 -3.45 7.35
CA ALA A 30 9.40 -4.27 7.33
C ALA A 30 8.34 -3.73 6.35
N VAL A 31 8.37 -2.43 6.02
CA VAL A 31 7.40 -1.79 5.12
C VAL A 31 7.85 -1.82 3.66
N PHE A 32 9.15 -1.79 3.42
CA PHE A 32 9.74 -1.77 2.07
C PHE A 32 9.22 -2.88 1.13
N PRO A 33 9.08 -4.16 1.56
CA PRO A 33 8.55 -5.22 0.70
C PRO A 33 7.12 -4.93 0.22
N PHE A 34 6.28 -4.33 1.06
CA PHE A 34 4.89 -3.99 0.71
C PHE A 34 4.80 -2.79 -0.23
N ALA A 35 5.69 -1.81 -0.05
CA ALA A 35 5.81 -0.69 -0.99
C ALA A 35 6.20 -1.20 -2.39
N MET A 36 7.20 -2.08 -2.46
CA MET A 36 7.62 -2.71 -3.72
C MET A 36 6.52 -3.57 -4.33
N TYR A 37 5.78 -4.33 -3.52
CA TYR A 37 4.61 -5.10 -3.96
C TYR A 37 3.57 -4.21 -4.66
N LEU A 38 3.19 -3.09 -4.06
CA LEU A 38 2.20 -2.16 -4.63
C LEU A 38 2.68 -1.56 -5.97
N VAL A 39 3.97 -1.20 -6.05
CA VAL A 39 4.57 -0.69 -7.29
C VAL A 39 4.55 -1.77 -8.39
N LEU A 40 5.03 -2.98 -8.09
CA LEU A 40 5.06 -4.08 -9.05
C LEU A 40 3.67 -4.47 -9.52
N LYS A 41 2.68 -4.46 -8.62
CA LYS A 41 1.27 -4.72 -8.93
C LYS A 41 0.72 -3.69 -9.93
N GLY A 42 0.99 -2.41 -9.73
CA GLY A 42 0.58 -1.37 -10.68
C GLY A 42 1.19 -1.54 -12.08
N VAL A 43 2.46 -1.93 -12.14
CA VAL A 43 3.15 -2.20 -13.42
C VAL A 43 2.58 -3.44 -14.12
N ALA A 44 2.17 -4.46 -13.36
CA ALA A 44 1.66 -5.72 -13.88
C ALA A 44 0.23 -5.62 -14.44
N PHE A 45 -0.70 -4.99 -13.71
CA PHE A 45 -2.12 -4.97 -14.09
C PHE A 45 -2.53 -3.75 -14.91
N ARG A 46 -1.86 -2.59 -14.72
CA ARG A 46 -2.02 -1.36 -15.51
C ARG A 46 -3.44 -0.78 -15.61
N ASP A 47 -4.40 -1.26 -14.82
CA ASP A 47 -5.70 -0.64 -14.67
C ASP A 47 -5.64 0.57 -13.72
N ILE A 48 -6.67 1.43 -13.74
CA ILE A 48 -6.73 2.65 -12.93
C ILE A 48 -6.54 2.34 -11.43
N ALA A 49 -7.15 1.27 -10.94
CA ALA A 49 -7.06 0.94 -9.53
C ALA A 49 -5.65 0.46 -9.16
N SER A 50 -4.96 -0.27 -10.04
CA SER A 50 -3.57 -0.70 -9.83
C SER A 50 -2.55 0.42 -10.05
N ILE A 51 -2.83 1.40 -10.91
CA ILE A 51 -2.03 2.63 -11.03
C ILE A 51 -2.07 3.41 -9.71
N MET A 52 -3.24 3.53 -9.09
CA MET A 52 -3.37 4.14 -7.77
C MET A 52 -2.59 3.38 -6.69
N ASP A 53 -2.59 2.05 -6.71
CA ASP A 53 -1.75 1.25 -5.80
C ASP A 53 -0.27 1.60 -5.97
N MET A 54 0.21 1.73 -7.21
CA MET A 54 1.59 2.13 -7.48
C MET A 54 1.89 3.53 -6.95
N VAL A 55 0.98 4.50 -7.13
CA VAL A 55 1.15 5.85 -6.57
C VAL A 55 1.30 5.79 -5.04
N ILE A 56 0.52 4.95 -4.36
CA ILE A 56 0.63 4.76 -2.91
C ILE A 56 1.95 4.04 -2.55
N GLY A 57 2.37 3.03 -3.32
CA GLY A 57 3.66 2.39 -3.14
C GLY A 57 4.83 3.37 -3.26
N LEU A 58 4.80 4.25 -4.26
CA LEU A 58 5.78 5.33 -4.43
C LEU A 58 5.73 6.34 -3.28
N TYR A 59 4.53 6.67 -2.77
CA TYR A 59 4.38 7.50 -1.59
C TYR A 59 5.05 6.87 -0.37
N ILE A 60 4.82 5.57 -0.10
CA ILE A 60 5.47 4.84 0.99
C ILE A 60 7.00 4.84 0.83
N LEU A 61 7.50 4.65 -0.39
CA LEU A 61 8.95 4.78 -0.65
C LEU A 61 9.45 6.20 -0.35
N GLY A 62 8.66 7.23 -0.66
CA GLY A 62 8.93 8.60 -0.28
C GLY A 62 8.94 8.82 1.24
N MET A 63 8.02 8.19 1.98
CA MET A 63 8.03 8.19 3.45
C MET A 63 9.34 7.58 3.98
N ILE A 64 9.80 6.47 3.39
CA ILE A 64 11.02 5.78 3.79
C ILE A 64 12.28 6.59 3.47
N ALA A 65 12.37 7.15 2.26
CA ALA A 65 13.58 7.81 1.77
C ALA A 65 13.74 9.24 2.30
N PHE A 66 12.63 9.99 2.43
CA PHE A 66 12.64 11.41 2.76
C PHE A 66 11.98 11.73 4.11
N GLY A 67 11.37 10.75 4.78
CA GLY A 67 10.68 10.98 6.05
C GLY A 67 9.37 11.75 5.91
N PHE A 68 8.69 11.68 4.76
CA PHE A 68 7.44 12.39 4.54
C PHE A 68 6.28 11.78 5.34
N HIS A 69 6.00 12.29 6.54
CA HIS A 69 4.85 11.88 7.35
C HIS A 69 3.72 12.91 7.25
N THR A 70 2.96 12.88 6.16
CA THR A 70 1.88 13.85 5.89
C THR A 70 0.49 13.26 6.06
N PHE A 71 -0.54 14.12 6.08
CA PHE A 71 -1.95 13.71 6.13
C PHE A 71 -2.38 12.80 4.95
N ILE A 72 -1.62 12.81 3.85
CA ILE A 72 -1.87 11.97 2.67
C ILE A 72 -1.93 10.48 3.03
N VAL A 73 -1.22 10.05 4.08
CA VAL A 73 -1.23 8.65 4.53
C VAL A 73 -2.63 8.15 4.87
N TYR A 74 -3.49 9.00 5.42
CA TYR A 74 -4.86 8.61 5.82
C TYR A 74 -5.76 8.45 4.60
N ILE A 75 -5.56 9.28 3.57
CA ILE A 75 -6.27 9.18 2.30
C ILE A 75 -5.85 7.89 1.58
N ALA A 76 -4.54 7.62 1.53
CA ALA A 76 -3.99 6.39 0.96
C ALA A 76 -4.49 5.13 1.71
N ALA A 77 -4.55 5.19 3.05
CA ALA A 77 -5.05 4.09 3.87
C ALA A 77 -6.54 3.85 3.63
N ALA A 78 -7.36 4.90 3.62
CA ALA A 78 -8.78 4.79 3.34
C ALA A 78 -9.04 4.18 1.96
N TYR A 79 -8.29 4.59 0.94
CA TYR A 79 -8.37 4.03 -0.41
C TYR A 79 -8.01 2.54 -0.44
N LEU A 80 -6.88 2.13 0.15
CA LEU A 80 -6.47 0.72 0.15
C LEU A 80 -7.45 -0.17 0.93
N ILE A 81 -7.99 0.31 2.06
CA ILE A 81 -9.01 -0.41 2.82
C ILE A 81 -10.27 -0.58 1.98
N GLN A 82 -10.79 0.52 1.40
CA GLN A 82 -11.96 0.47 0.53
C GLN A 82 -11.75 -0.55 -0.59
N LYS A 83 -10.61 -0.47 -1.29
CA LYS A 83 -10.27 -1.38 -2.38
C LYS A 83 -10.18 -2.83 -1.93
N ALA A 84 -9.51 -3.10 -0.82
CA ALA A 84 -9.38 -4.45 -0.30
C ALA A 84 -10.75 -5.04 0.06
N LEU A 85 -11.65 -4.26 0.66
CA LEU A 85 -13.02 -4.69 0.95
C LEU A 85 -13.80 -5.05 -0.33
N PHE A 86 -13.67 -4.27 -1.41
CA PHE A 86 -14.26 -4.62 -2.70
C PHE A 86 -13.62 -5.87 -3.32
N GLY A 87 -12.36 -6.18 -3.02
CA GLY A 87 -11.70 -7.40 -3.48
C GLY A 87 -12.20 -8.68 -2.81
N PHE A 88 -12.92 -8.58 -1.69
CA PHE A 88 -13.53 -9.72 -0.99
C PHE A 88 -14.99 -10.00 -1.39
N PHE A 89 -15.67 -9.05 -2.03
CA PHE A 89 -17.03 -9.19 -2.53
C PHE A 89 -17.04 -9.57 -4.02
#